data_AF-A0AAJ1RTS4-F1
#
_entry.id   AF-A0AAJ1RTS4-F1
#
_cell.length_a   1.000
_cell.length_b   1.000
_cell.length_c   1.000
_cell.angle_alpha   90.00
_cell.angle_beta   90.00
_cell.angle_gamma   90.00
#
_symmetry.space_group_name_H-M   'P 1'
#
loop_
_entity.id
_entity.type
_entity.pdbx_description
1 polymer ?
#
loop_
_entity_poly.entity_id
_entity_poly.type
_entity_poly.pdbx_seq_one_letter_code
_entity_poly.pdbx_strand_id
1 'polypeptide(L)'
;MRGLSVLAQLGVLAFMLVLLSEIMSHSMWGGEGNAPSTLDFAVALFGEWWLATVVLGALLSMAMIGASYLVRDERLVNLIWDMEGDQ
;
A
#
# COMPACT_ATOMS: atom_id res chain seq x y z
N MET A 1 12.90 23.00 -25.34
CA MET A 1 12.20 22.61 -24.09
C MET A 1 10.95 21.76 -24.32
N ARG A 2 9.96 22.19 -25.12
CA ARG A 2 8.72 21.41 -25.35
C ARG A 2 8.93 20.01 -25.95
N GLY A 3 9.80 19.86 -26.95
CA GLY A 3 10.07 18.55 -27.58
C GLY A 3 10.66 17.51 -26.61
N LEU A 4 11.60 17.93 -25.74
CA LEU A 4 12.14 17.06 -24.68
C LEU A 4 11.06 16.66 -23.65
N SER A 5 10.17 17.59 -23.30
CA SER A 5 9.07 17.30 -22.37
C SER A 5 8.08 16.27 -22.95
N VAL A 6 7.74 16.38 -24.23
CA VAL A 6 6.85 15.41 -24.91
C VAL A 6 7.53 14.05 -25.02
N LEU A 7 8.82 14.02 -25.35
CA LEU A 7 9.57 12.76 -25.44
C LEU A 7 9.70 12.06 -24.08
N ALA A 8 9.90 12.82 -23.00
CA ALA A 8 9.90 12.29 -21.64
C ALA A 8 8.52 11.73 -21.24
N GLN A 9 7.43 12.43 -21.55
CA GLN A 9 6.06 11.96 -21.29
C GLN A 9 5.74 10.66 -22.04
N LEU A 10 6.10 10.58 -23.32
CA LEU A 10 5.94 9.36 -24.10
C LEU A 10 6.80 8.21 -23.57
N GLY A 11 8.03 8.50 -23.13
CA GLY A 11 8.90 7.50 -22.50
C GLY A 11 8.33 6.95 -21.20
N VAL A 12 7.80 7.82 -20.34
CA VAL A 12 7.13 7.41 -19.09
C VAL A 12 5.87 6.58 -19.38
N LEU A 13 5.07 6.99 -20.38
CA LEU A 13 3.89 6.23 -20.79
C LEU A 13 4.27 4.84 -21.33
N ALA A 14 5.28 4.76 -22.21
CA ALA A 14 5.76 3.50 -22.73
C ALA A 14 6.31 2.60 -21.61
N PHE A 15 7.05 3.18 -20.67
CA PHE A 15 7.56 2.46 -19.50
C PHE A 15 6.42 1.91 -18.63
N MET A 16 5.38 2.71 -18.36
CA MET A 16 4.19 2.23 -17.66
C MET A 16 3.49 1.07 -18.38
N LEU A 17 3.37 1.13 -19.71
CA LEU A 17 2.78 0.05 -20.49
C LEU A 17 3.60 -1.25 -20.43
N VAL A 18 4.94 -1.14 -20.47
CA VAL A 18 5.83 -2.29 -20.32
C VAL A 18 5.67 -2.92 -18.93
N LEU A 19 5.68 -2.11 -17.88
CA LEU A 19 5.47 -2.60 -16.51
C LEU A 19 4.09 -3.27 -16.37
N LEU A 20 3.05 -2.65 -16.91
CA LEU A 20 1.69 -3.20 -16.87
C LEU A 20 1.63 -4.54 -17.63
N SER A 21 2.27 -4.64 -18.78
CA SER A 21 2.34 -5.89 -19.55
C SER A 21 3.01 -7.01 -18.74
N GLU A 22 4.12 -6.71 -18.07
CA GLU A 22 4.84 -7.69 -17.25
C GLU A 22 3.97 -8.18 -16.09
N ILE A 23 3.33 -7.25 -15.36
CA ILE A 23 2.43 -7.58 -14.25
C ILE A 23 1.27 -8.47 -14.72
N MET A 24 0.67 -8.15 -15.86
CA MET A 24 -0.45 -8.90 -16.42
C MET A 24 -0.04 -10.27 -16.98
N SER A 25 1.23 -10.44 -17.33
CA SER A 25 1.76 -11.72 -17.81
C SER A 25 1.97 -12.75 -16.70
N HIS A 26 1.95 -12.31 -15.43
CA HIS A 26 2.21 -13.21 -14.31
C HIS A 26 1.13 -14.30 -14.20
N SER A 27 1.57 -15.53 -13.98
CA SER A 27 0.71 -16.72 -13.98
C SER A 27 -0.38 -16.72 -12.89
N MET A 28 -0.28 -15.83 -11.90
CA MET A 28 -1.30 -15.64 -10.86
C MET A 28 -2.68 -15.26 -11.42
N TRP A 29 -2.74 -14.57 -12.56
CA TRP A 29 -4.00 -14.06 -13.13
C TRP A 29 -4.74 -15.08 -14.01
N GLY A 30 -4.10 -16.20 -14.36
CA GLY A 30 -4.56 -17.10 -15.42
C GLY A 30 -5.23 -18.39 -14.98
N GLY A 31 -5.45 -18.63 -13.69
CA GLY A 31 -5.94 -19.92 -13.19
C GLY A 31 -7.29 -19.87 -12.49
N GLU A 32 -8.24 -20.70 -12.92
CA GLU A 32 -9.26 -21.25 -12.02
C GLU A 32 -8.57 -22.24 -11.08
N GLY A 33 -7.95 -21.69 -10.04
CA GLY A 33 -7.27 -22.46 -9.01
C GLY A 33 -8.23 -22.89 -7.90
N ASN A 34 -8.13 -24.14 -7.46
CA ASN A 34 -8.73 -24.56 -6.21
C ASN A 34 -8.11 -23.72 -5.08
N ALA A 35 -8.92 -23.25 -4.12
CA ALA A 35 -8.40 -22.42 -3.03
C ALA A 35 -7.25 -23.16 -2.30
N PRO A 36 -6.09 -22.49 -2.07
CA PRO A 36 -4.95 -23.13 -1.43
C PRO A 36 -5.30 -23.57 -0.01
N SER A 37 -4.68 -24.66 0.46
CA SER A 37 -4.79 -25.02 1.87
C SER A 37 -4.12 -23.95 2.74
N THR A 38 -4.48 -23.87 4.02
CA THR A 38 -3.84 -22.93 4.97
C THR A 38 -2.32 -23.12 5.03
N LEU A 39 -1.85 -24.37 4.87
CA LEU A 39 -0.43 -24.70 4.85
C LEU A 39 0.24 -24.16 3.59
N ASP A 40 -0.34 -24.40 2.42
CA ASP A 40 0.23 -23.93 1.14
C ASP A 40 0.26 -22.41 1.08
N PHE A 41 -0.77 -21.75 1.61
CA PHE A 41 -0.82 -20.29 1.74
C PHE A 41 0.30 -19.76 2.65
N ALA A 42 0.53 -20.38 3.81
CA ALA A 42 1.60 -19.96 4.72
C ALA A 42 2.98 -20.13 4.09
N VAL A 43 3.21 -21.25 3.38
CA VAL A 43 4.47 -21.50 2.66
C VAL A 43 4.68 -20.46 1.56
N ALA A 44 3.64 -20.11 0.79
CA ALA A 44 3.73 -19.07 -0.22
C ALA A 44 4.00 -17.68 0.38
N LEU A 45 3.33 -17.33 1.48
CA LEU A 45 3.43 -16.02 2.13
C LEU A 45 4.82 -15.74 2.75
N PHE A 46 5.44 -16.77 3.35
CA PHE A 46 6.75 -16.66 3.99
C PHE A 46 7.92 -17.09 3.09
N GLY A 47 7.65 -17.78 1.98
CA GLY A 47 8.65 -18.22 1.01
C GLY A 47 8.77 -17.25 -0.15
N GLU A 48 7.81 -17.29 -1.09
CA GLU A 48 7.85 -16.52 -2.34
C GLU A 48 7.48 -15.04 -2.11
N TRP A 49 6.49 -14.78 -1.26
CA TRP A 49 5.92 -13.45 -1.06
C TRP A 49 6.45 -12.71 0.17
N TRP A 50 7.53 -13.20 0.78
CA TRP A 50 8.03 -12.69 2.06
C TRP A 50 8.26 -11.17 2.07
N LEU A 51 8.79 -10.62 0.96
CA LEU A 51 9.05 -9.19 0.85
C LEU A 51 7.76 -8.36 0.85
N ALA A 52 6.76 -8.80 0.09
CA ALA A 52 5.44 -8.15 0.07
C ALA A 52 4.79 -8.21 1.46
N THR A 53 4.91 -9.33 2.17
CA THR A 53 4.42 -9.52 3.54
C THR A 53 5.08 -8.54 4.52
N VAL A 54 6.40 -8.34 4.42
CA VAL A 54 7.14 -7.38 5.26
C VAL A 54 6.68 -5.94 4.98
N VAL A 55 6.57 -5.56 3.71
CA VAL A 55 6.12 -4.22 3.31
C VAL A 55 4.68 -3.97 3.78
N LEU A 56 3.79 -4.94 3.64
CA LEU A 56 2.42 -4.85 4.15
C LEU A 56 2.39 -4.68 5.68
N GLY A 57 3.22 -5.41 6.42
CA GLY A 57 3.36 -5.24 7.87
C GLY A 57 3.84 -3.84 8.28
N ALA A 58 4.78 -3.25 7.51
CA ALA A 58 5.24 -1.89 7.74
C ALA A 58 4.14 -0.86 7.46
N LEU A 59 3.39 -1.03 6.36
CA LEU A 59 2.25 -0.16 6.03
C LEU A 59 1.13 -0.24 7.08
N LEU A 60 0.82 -1.44 7.56
CA LEU A 60 -0.16 -1.63 8.64
C LEU A 60 0.31 -0.97 9.94
N SER A 61 1.60 -1.10 10.26
CA SER A 61 2.18 -0.44 11.44
C SER A 61 2.08 1.09 11.34
N MET A 62 2.37 1.66 10.17
CA MET A 62 2.19 3.09 9.91
C MET A 62 0.73 3.52 10.05
N ALA A 63 -0.21 2.72 9.54
CA ALA A 63 -1.65 2.98 9.67
C ALA A 63 -2.10 2.98 11.14
N MET A 64 -1.63 2.02 11.94
CA MET A 64 -1.95 1.96 13.38
C MET A 64 -1.42 3.16 14.15
N ILE A 65 -0.19 3.60 13.84
CA ILE A 65 0.39 4.81 14.41
C ILE A 65 -0.47 6.03 14.02
N GLY A 66 -0.84 6.17 12.74
CA GLY A 66 -1.69 7.26 12.27
C GLY A 66 -3.05 7.30 12.97
N ALA A 67 -3.71 6.15 13.12
CA ALA A 67 -4.98 6.04 13.84
C ALA A 67 -4.86 6.46 15.30
N SER A 68 -3.75 6.12 15.97
CA SER A 68 -3.50 6.54 17.35
C SER A 68 -3.35 8.06 17.49
N TYR A 69 -2.71 8.71 16.51
CA TYR A 69 -2.55 10.15 16.49
C TYR A 69 -3.88 10.87 16.26
N LEU A 70 -4.73 10.38 15.37
CA LEU A 70 -6.07 10.95 15.14
C LEU A 70 -6.91 10.98 16.42
N VAL A 71 -7.01 9.86 17.13
CA VAL A 71 -7.79 9.79 18.39
C VAL A 71 -7.16 10.64 19.49
N ARG A 72 -5.82 10.67 19.57
CA ARG A 72 -5.13 11.54 20.54
C ARG A 72 -5.42 13.00 20.26
N ASP A 73 -5.38 13.42 19.00
CA ASP A 73 -5.58 14.80 18.62
C ASP A 73 -7.03 15.23 18.88
N GLU A 74 -8.03 14.37 18.65
CA GLU A 74 -9.42 14.60 19.08
C GLU A 74 -9.56 14.77 20.60
N ARG A 75 -8.88 13.94 21.40
CA ARG A 75 -8.89 14.05 22.87
C ARG A 75 -8.22 15.32 23.38
N LEU A 76 -7.16 15.78 22.72
CA LEU A 76 -6.49 17.03 23.06
C LEU A 76 -7.38 18.25 22.78
N VAL A 77 -8.10 18.24 21.64
CA VAL A 77 -9.05 19.32 21.30
C VAL A 77 -10.17 19.41 22.34
N ASN A 78 -10.76 18.28 22.73
CA ASN A 78 -11.82 18.28 23.75
C ASN A 78 -11.31 18.79 25.10
N LEU A 79 -10.09 18.42 25.48
CA LEU A 79 -9.50 18.85 26.75
C LEU A 79 -9.22 20.37 26.78
N ILE A 80 -8.81 20.96 25.66
CA ILE A 80 -8.63 22.42 25.55
C ILE A 80 -9.97 23.14 25.69
N TRP A 81 -11.02 22.62 25.02
CA TRP A 81 -12.37 23.17 25.12
C TRP A 81 -12.89 23.17 26.57
N ASP A 82 -12.67 22.10 27.32
CA ASP A 82 -13.05 22.02 28.74
C ASP A 82 -12.27 23.03 29.61
N MET A 83 -10.97 23.22 29.38
CA MET A 83 -10.15 24.20 30.13
C MET A 83 -10.49 25.66 29.81
N GLU A 84 -10.94 25.94 28.60
CA GLU A 84 -11.31 27.30 28.16
C GLU A 84 -12.75 27.66 28.55
N GLY A 85 -13.64 26.68 28.71
CA GLY A 85 -15.02 26.88 29.16
C GLY A 85 -15.21 27.11 30.66
N ASP A 86 -14.19 26.87 31.48
CA ASP A 86 -14.20 27.05 32.94
C ASP A 86 -13.67 28.45 33.41
N GLN A 87 -13.55 29.42 32.48
CA GLN A 87 -13.22 30.84 32.75
C GLN A 87 -14.40 31.76 32.41
#